data_AF-A0A2N8RWC1-F1
#
_entry.id   AF-A0A2N8RWC1-F1
#
_cell.length_a   1.000
_cell.length_b   1.000
_cell.length_c   1.000
_cell.angle_alpha   90.00
_cell.angle_beta   90.00
_cell.angle_gamma   90.00
#
_symmetry.space_group_name_H-M   'P 1'
#
loop_
_entity.id
_entity.type
_entity.pdbx_description
1 polymer ?
#
loop_
_entity_poly.entity_id
_entity_poly.type
_entity_poly.pdbx_seq_one_letter_code
_entity_poly.pdbx_strand_id
1 'polypeptide(L)'
;MLDTNLKTQLKAYLEKVTQPFEIVASLDDGEKSQEMLSLLQDIASLSDKITLETDGDDARKPSFSLNRIGGNISLRFAGIPMGHEFTSLVLALL
;
A
#
# COMPACT_ATOMS: atom_id res chain seq x y z
N MET A 1 -6.74 -7.58 -7.85
CA MET A 1 -6.22 -6.63 -8.85
C MET A 1 -4.79 -6.97 -9.29
N LEU A 2 -3.92 -7.41 -8.36
CA LEU A 2 -2.58 -7.90 -8.73
C LEU A 2 -2.64 -9.29 -9.36
N ASP A 3 -1.87 -9.50 -10.44
CA ASP A 3 -1.69 -10.84 -11.00
C ASP A 3 -0.86 -11.74 -10.06
N THR A 4 -0.96 -13.04 -10.27
CA THR A 4 -0.33 -14.06 -9.41
C THR A 4 1.19 -13.94 -9.34
N ASN A 5 1.85 -13.50 -10.42
CA ASN A 5 3.30 -13.35 -10.46
C ASN A 5 3.72 -12.17 -9.59
N LEU A 6 3.07 -11.01 -9.77
CA LEU A 6 3.30 -9.83 -8.93
C LEU A 6 3.06 -10.11 -7.45
N LYS A 7 1.97 -10.81 -7.10
CA LYS A 7 1.71 -11.23 -5.71
C LYS A 7 2.82 -12.10 -5.14
N THR A 8 3.33 -13.05 -5.93
CA THR A 8 4.41 -13.94 -5.51
C THR A 8 5.72 -13.18 -5.27
N GLN A 9 6.07 -12.27 -6.18
CA GLN A 9 7.26 -11.43 -6.04
C GLN A 9 7.15 -10.50 -4.83
N LEU A 10 6.02 -9.82 -4.67
CA LEU A 10 5.78 -8.92 -3.56
C LEU A 10 5.86 -9.67 -2.22
N LYS A 11 5.25 -10.86 -2.13
CA LYS A 11 5.35 -11.70 -0.94
C LYS A 11 6.79 -12.02 -0.56
N ALA A 12 7.64 -12.40 -1.54
CA ALA A 12 9.05 -12.68 -1.29
C ALA A 12 9.83 -11.45 -0.79
N TYR A 13 9.45 -10.24 -1.20
CA TYR A 13 10.01 -9.00 -0.64
C TYR A 13 9.49 -8.73 0.77
N LEU A 14 8.19 -8.91 1.01
CA LEU A 14 7.57 -8.71 2.31
C LEU A 14 8.06 -9.70 3.38
N GLU A 15 8.58 -10.86 3.00
CA GLU A 15 9.28 -11.77 3.93
C GLU A 15 10.54 -11.14 4.53
N LYS A 16 11.18 -10.19 3.83
CA LYS A 16 12.37 -9.47 4.32
C LYS A 16 12.02 -8.30 5.24
N VAL A 17 10.76 -7.89 5.28
CA VAL A 17 10.28 -6.82 6.15
C VAL A 17 10.37 -7.26 7.60
N THR A 18 11.10 -6.52 8.43
CA THR A 18 11.30 -6.86 9.85
C THR A 18 10.42 -6.06 10.79
N GLN A 19 9.91 -4.91 10.34
CA GLN A 19 9.12 -3.97 11.14
C GLN A 19 7.68 -3.93 10.63
N PRO A 20 6.68 -3.71 11.51
CA PRO A 20 5.31 -3.54 11.09
C PRO A 20 5.09 -2.19 10.40
N PHE A 21 4.21 -2.21 9.42
CA PHE A 21 3.77 -1.06 8.64
C PHE A 21 2.27 -0.86 8.77
N GLU A 22 1.87 0.39 8.73
CA GLU A 22 0.48 0.81 8.65
C GLU A 22 0.26 1.53 7.32
N ILE A 23 -0.76 1.09 6.59
CA ILE A 23 -1.23 1.71 5.36
C ILE A 23 -2.50 2.47 5.72
N VAL A 24 -2.49 3.79 5.58
CA VAL A 24 -3.68 4.62 5.82
C VAL A 24 -4.17 5.17 4.49
N ALA A 25 -5.29 4.64 4.01
CA ALA A 25 -5.91 5.04 2.74
C ALA A 25 -6.88 6.21 2.96
N SER A 26 -6.81 7.19 2.06
CA SER A 26 -7.75 8.30 1.93
C SER A 26 -8.51 8.15 0.62
N LEU A 27 -9.78 7.77 0.71
CA LEU A 27 -10.59 7.31 -0.41
C LEU A 27 -11.85 8.16 -0.58
N ASP A 28 -12.37 8.21 -1.80
CA ASP A 28 -13.69 8.75 -2.15
C ASP A 28 -14.61 7.64 -2.72
N ASP A 29 -15.80 8.02 -3.19
CA ASP A 29 -16.78 7.07 -3.74
C ASP A 29 -16.52 6.69 -5.21
N GLY A 30 -15.40 7.15 -5.79
CA GLY A 30 -15.06 6.93 -7.19
C GLY A 30 -14.48 5.55 -7.49
N GLU A 31 -14.58 5.12 -8.74
CA GLU A 31 -14.04 3.82 -9.21
C GLU A 31 -12.54 3.67 -8.91
N LYS A 32 -11.77 4.76 -9.00
CA LYS A 32 -10.34 4.75 -8.72
C LYS A 32 -10.01 4.51 -7.25
N SER A 33 -10.88 4.95 -6.34
CA SER A 33 -10.76 4.64 -4.91
C SER A 33 -11.05 3.18 -4.63
N GLN A 34 -12.04 2.59 -5.29
CA GLN A 34 -12.33 1.16 -5.18
C GLN A 34 -11.19 0.30 -5.75
N GLU A 35 -10.60 0.73 -6.87
CA GLU A 35 -9.43 0.08 -7.46
C GLU A 35 -8.21 0.16 -6.52
N MET A 36 -7.93 1.34 -5.95
CA MET A 36 -6.87 1.50 -4.94
C MET A 36 -7.12 0.62 -3.71
N LEU A 37 -8.35 0.60 -3.18
CA LEU A 37 -8.69 -0.23 -2.02
C LEU A 37 -8.42 -1.71 -2.30
N SER A 38 -8.82 -2.21 -3.48
CA SER A 38 -8.56 -3.60 -3.88
C SER A 38 -7.05 -3.91 -3.95
N LEU A 39 -6.25 -2.99 -4.46
CA LEU A 39 -4.78 -3.11 -4.46
C LEU A 39 -4.22 -3.17 -3.03
N LEU A 40 -4.65 -2.26 -2.15
CA LEU A 40 -4.13 -2.20 -0.78
C LEU A 40 -4.55 -3.42 0.04
N GLN A 41 -5.77 -3.93 -0.16
CA GLN A 41 -6.24 -5.18 0.43
C GLN A 41 -5.42 -6.39 -0.08
N ASP A 42 -5.14 -6.44 -1.38
CA ASP A 42 -4.26 -7.47 -1.94
C ASP A 42 -2.88 -7.43 -1.26
N ILE A 43 -2.28 -6.25 -1.07
CA ILE A 43 -0.98 -6.08 -0.42
C ILE A 43 -1.02 -6.48 1.05
N ALA A 44 -2.00 -5.98 1.81
CA ALA A 44 -2.15 -6.29 3.23
C ALA A 44 -2.33 -7.79 3.47
N SER A 45 -3.00 -8.51 2.55
CA SER A 45 -3.18 -9.96 2.66
C SER A 45 -1.90 -10.79 2.50
N LEU A 46 -0.80 -10.18 2.02
CA LEU A 46 0.46 -10.89 1.77
C LEU A 46 1.39 -10.92 2.98
N SER A 47 1.12 -10.16 4.05
CA SER A 47 1.96 -10.12 5.24
C SER A 47 1.19 -9.69 6.49
N ASP A 48 1.35 -10.44 7.59
CA ASP A 48 0.76 -10.11 8.89
C ASP A 48 1.38 -8.85 9.53
N LYS A 49 2.46 -8.31 8.95
CA LYS A 49 3.13 -7.09 9.40
C LYS A 49 2.51 -5.82 8.82
N ILE A 50 1.52 -5.94 7.95
CA ILE A 50 0.87 -4.80 7.30
C ILE A 50 -0.55 -4.68 7.83
N THR A 51 -0.87 -3.53 8.41
CA THR A 51 -2.23 -3.15 8.76
C THR A 51 -2.77 -2.15 7.74
N LEU A 52 -4.03 -2.30 7.33
CA LEU A 52 -4.70 -1.38 6.42
C LEU A 52 -5.84 -0.66 7.15
N GLU A 53 -5.79 0.66 7.13
CA GLU A 53 -6.82 1.56 7.61
C GLU A 53 -7.38 2.39 6.44
N THR A 54 -8.65 2.74 6.49
CA THR A 54 -9.36 3.44 5.40
C THR A 54 -10.03 4.73 5.84
N ASP A 55 -9.70 5.21 7.04
CA ASP A 55 -10.22 6.43 7.67
C ASP A 55 -9.33 7.65 7.47
N GLY A 56 -8.34 7.56 6.56
CA GLY A 56 -7.49 8.69 6.21
C GLY A 56 -8.27 9.82 5.52
N ASP A 57 -7.86 11.06 5.76
CA ASP A 57 -8.51 12.26 5.22
C ASP A 57 -7.53 13.21 4.51
N ASP A 58 -6.73 12.68 3.58
CA ASP A 58 -5.90 13.52 2.73
C ASP A 58 -6.73 14.30 1.70
N ALA A 59 -6.28 15.51 1.35
CA ALA A 59 -6.91 16.35 0.35
C ALA A 59 -6.91 15.72 -1.06
N ARG A 60 -5.98 14.80 -1.34
CA ARG A 60 -5.91 14.02 -2.58
C ARG A 60 -6.55 12.66 -2.37
N LYS A 61 -7.67 12.40 -3.05
CA LYS A 61 -8.38 11.12 -3.04
C LYS A 61 -8.47 10.60 -4.50
N PRO A 62 -8.10 9.34 -4.77
CA PRO A 62 -7.53 8.36 -3.84
C PRO A 62 -6.04 8.59 -3.54
N SER A 63 -5.64 8.45 -2.28
CA SER A 63 -4.23 8.38 -1.85
C SER A 63 -4.07 7.42 -0.69
N PHE A 64 -2.83 7.07 -0.36
CA PHE A 64 -2.51 6.35 0.87
C PHE A 64 -1.13 6.74 1.40
N SER A 65 -0.95 6.63 2.71
CA SER A 65 0.36 6.72 3.36
C SER A 65 0.85 5.36 3.82
N LEU A 66 2.16 5.14 3.73
CA LEU A 66 2.89 4.05 4.35
C LEU A 66 3.64 4.59 5.57
N ASN A 67 3.24 4.13 6.75
CA ASN A 67 3.81 4.54 8.02
C ASN A 67 4.55 3.36 8.64
N ARG A 68 5.82 3.56 9.05
CA ARG A 68 6.51 2.58 9.89
C ARG A 68 6.12 2.81 11.34
N ILE A 69 5.61 1.79 12.01
CA ILE A 69 5.25 1.91 13.43
C ILE A 69 6.51 2.18 14.25
N GLY A 70 6.53 3.29 14.99
CA GLY A 70 7.69 3.73 15.76
C GLY A 70 8.79 4.43 14.94
N GLY A 71 8.57 4.65 13.64
CA GLY A 71 9.46 5.44 12.77
C GLY A 71 8.97 6.87 12.57
N ASN A 72 9.87 7.77 12.16
CA ASN A 72 9.56 9.17 11.82
C ASN A 72 9.30 9.39 10.32
N ILE A 73 9.21 8.31 9.53
CA ILE A 73 9.07 8.37 8.07
C ILE A 73 7.67 7.93 7.69
N SER A 74 6.94 8.83 7.02
CA SER A 74 5.68 8.57 6.34
C SER A 74 5.84 8.91 4.87
N LEU A 75 5.57 7.94 3.99
CA LEU A 75 5.59 8.14 2.54
C LEU A 75 4.15 8.14 2.03
N ARG A 76 3.81 9.04 1.12
CA ARG A 76 2.46 9.15 0.56
C ARG A 76 2.47 8.98 -0.96
N PHE A 77 1.54 8.17 -1.46
CA PHE A 77 1.22 8.03 -2.87
C PHE A 77 -0.18 8.57 -3.13
N ALA A 78 -0.34 9.40 -4.16
CA ALA A 78 -1.63 9.88 -4.63
C ALA A 78 -1.87 9.36 -6.05
N GLY A 79 -3.00 8.70 -6.27
CA GLY A 79 -3.24 7.89 -7.47
C GLY A 79 -2.71 6.46 -7.33
N ILE A 80 -3.10 5.59 -8.26
CA ILE A 80 -2.82 4.15 -8.21
C ILE A 80 -1.40 3.90 -8.76
N PRO A 81 -0.44 3.46 -7.92
CA PRO A 81 0.95 3.27 -8.34
C PRO A 81 1.12 1.95 -9.10
N MET A 82 0.70 1.94 -10.36
CA MET A 82 0.85 0.80 -11.27
C MET A 82 1.98 1.03 -12.28
N GLY A 83 2.37 -0.02 -13.01
CA GLY A 83 3.41 0.06 -14.04
C GLY A 83 4.80 0.27 -13.44
N HIS A 84 5.55 1.26 -13.95
CA HIS A 84 6.91 1.54 -13.50
C HIS A 84 6.96 1.98 -12.01
N GLU A 85 5.90 2.61 -11.51
CA GLU A 85 5.82 3.05 -10.10
C GLU A 85 5.54 1.91 -9.12
N PHE A 86 5.20 0.72 -9.61
CA PHE A 86 5.03 -0.44 -8.74
C PHE A 86 6.36 -0.83 -8.08
N THR A 87 7.48 -0.69 -8.79
CA THR A 87 8.81 -0.93 -8.21
C THR A 87 9.13 0.08 -7.10
N SER A 88 8.71 1.34 -7.26
CA SER A 88 8.84 2.38 -6.23
C SER A 88 8.04 2.00 -4.97
N LEU A 89 6.84 1.44 -5.13
CA LEU A 89 6.03 0.95 -4.01
C LEU A 89 6.70 -0.22 -3.29
N VAL A 90 7.23 -1.20 -4.03
CA VAL A 90 7.96 -2.33 -3.43
C VAL A 90 9.16 -1.86 -2.60
N LEU A 91 9.93 -0.90 -3.13
CA LEU A 91 11.09 -0.34 -2.41
C LEU A 91 10.67 0.45 -1.17
N ALA A 92 9.54 1.14 -1.20
CA ALA A 92 9.03 1.86 -0.04
C ALA A 92 8.65 0.93 1.14
N LEU A 93 8.30 -0.32 0.84
CA LEU A 93 7.93 -1.33 1.83
C LEU A 93 9.13 -2.05 2.46
N LEU A 94 10.36 -1.88 1.94
CA LEU A 94 11.62 -2.47 2.47
C LEU A 94 12.33 -1.50 3.42
#